data_AF-K1TNB0-F1
#
_entry.id   AF-K1TNB0-F1
#
_cell.length_a   1.000
_cell.length_b   1.000
_cell.length_c   1.000
_cell.angle_alpha   90.00
_cell.angle_beta   90.00
_cell.angle_gamma   90.00
#
_symmetry.space_group_name_H-M   'P 1'
#
loop_
_entity.id
_entity.type
_entity.pdbx_description
1 polymer ?
#
loop_
_entity_poly.entity_id
_entity_poly.type
_entity_poly.pdbx_seq_one_letter_code
_entity_poly.pdbx_strand_id
1 'polypeptide(L)'
;EEVEVRYRTETRTDSEGNEYDVEVPYNYYILNVDLENFNLSHVPVYIMGEEQLSMYAMYMSSLGNRPDLFPQSGYISKYYENPPADYEIPPAYLEDEQFARLIEEAEKYVGFPYVWGGSSPETSFDCSGFVSYVLTNSGLYNTGRLGAQGLYNISTRVSNPQPGIWFL
;
A
#
# COMPACT_ATOMS: atom_id res chain seq x y z
N GLU A 1 28.92 9.91 17.64
CA GLU A 1 29.67 10.50 16.51
C GLU A 1 31.14 10.51 16.90
N GLU A 2 31.99 9.93 16.06
CA GLU A 2 33.43 9.86 16.25
C GLU A 2 34.11 10.57 15.07
N VAL A 3 35.16 11.35 15.34
CA VAL A 3 35.88 12.09 14.30
C VAL A 3 37.30 11.57 14.21
N GLU A 4 37.66 11.04 13.05
CA GLU A 4 39.02 10.60 12.74
C GLU A 4 39.68 11.60 11.79
N VAL A 5 40.95 11.94 12.05
CA VAL A 5 41.76 12.70 11.09
C VAL A 5 42.41 11.71 10.12
N ARG A 6 42.04 11.80 8.84
CA ARG A 6 42.60 10.98 7.76
C ARG A 6 43.33 11.86 6.76
N TYR A 7 44.24 11.28 6.00
CA TYR A 7 45.04 11.99 4.99
C TYR A 7 44.56 11.61 3.59
N ARG A 8 44.49 12.57 2.68
CA ARG A 8 44.31 12.33 1.24
C ARG A 8 45.41 13.02 0.45
N THR A 9 45.80 12.41 -0.65
CA THR A 9 46.73 13.02 -1.59
C THR A 9 45.97 13.99 -2.49
N GLU A 10 46.42 15.24 -2.53
CA GLU A 10 45.96 16.26 -3.47
C GLU A 10 47.13 16.65 -4.37
N THR A 11 46.92 16.60 -5.68
CA THR A 11 47.89 17.12 -6.65
C THR A 11 47.74 18.63 -6.73
N ARG A 12 48.84 19.36 -6.54
CA ARG A 12 48.91 20.82 -6.67
C ARG A 12 49.90 21.20 -7.75
N THR A 13 49.64 22.32 -8.40
CA THR A 13 50.53 22.89 -9.41
C THR A 13 51.26 24.10 -8.82
N ASP A 14 52.57 24.14 -8.96
CA ASP A 14 53.37 25.30 -8.56
C ASP A 14 53.25 26.46 -9.58
N SER A 15 53.90 27.58 -9.28
CA SER A 15 53.94 28.76 -10.17
C SER A 15 54.73 28.53 -11.48
N GLU A 16 55.45 27.41 -11.59
CA GLU A 16 56.25 27.03 -12.76
C GLU A 16 55.53 25.99 -13.64
N GLY A 17 54.35 25.51 -13.22
CA GLY A 17 53.52 24.56 -13.96
C GLY A 17 53.81 23.08 -13.67
N ASN A 18 54.62 22.77 -12.65
CA ASN A 18 54.90 21.38 -12.27
C ASN A 18 53.85 20.88 -11.29
N GLU A 19 53.35 19.67 -11.53
CA GLU A 19 52.44 18.99 -10.60
C GLU A 19 53.22 18.20 -9.55
N TYR A 20 52.80 18.33 -8.29
CA TYR A 20 53.34 17.57 -7.17
C TYR A 20 52.22 17.18 -6.20
N ASP A 21 52.39 16.04 -5.55
CA ASP A 21 51.40 15.47 -4.65
C ASP A 21 51.68 15.91 -3.20
N VAL A 22 50.65 16.40 -2.52
CA VAL A 22 50.70 16.75 -1.09
C VAL A 22 49.65 15.98 -0.29
N GLU A 23 50.02 15.49 0.89
CA GLU A 23 49.08 14.90 1.82
C GLU A 23 48.38 15.99 2.64
N VAL A 24 47.06 16.08 2.50
CA VAL A 24 46.23 17.06 3.21
C VAL A 24 45.34 16.32 4.22
N PRO A 25 45.37 16.68 5.52
CA PRO A 25 44.50 16.08 6.53
C PRO A 25 43.06 16.59 6.35
N TYR A 26 42.09 15.70 6.56
CA TYR A 26 40.67 16.03 6.60
C TYR A 26 39.98 15.26 7.73
N ASN A 27 38.90 15.86 8.26
CA ASN A 27 38.07 15.24 9.28
C ASN A 27 37.10 14.24 8.62
N TYR A 28 37.15 12.99 9.06
CA TYR A 28 36.23 11.93 8.66
C TYR A 28 35.25 11.68 9.81
N TYR A 29 33.97 11.96 9.58
CA TYR A 29 32.91 11.86 10.58
C TYR A 29 32.26 10.47 10.50
N ILE A 30 32.36 9.70 11.58
CA ILE A 30 31.76 8.37 11.72
C ILE A 30 30.50 8.50 12.56
N LEU A 31 29.35 8.24 11.94
CA LEU A 31 28.06 8.18 12.61
C LEU A 31 27.73 6.73 12.93
N ASN A 32 27.91 6.33 14.18
CA ASN A 32 27.39 5.06 14.68
C ASN A 32 25.88 5.22 14.88
N VAL A 33 25.09 4.44 14.13
CA VAL A 33 23.62 4.40 14.24
C VAL A 33 23.22 3.04 14.77
N ASP A 34 22.66 3.02 15.97
CA ASP A 34 22.03 1.83 16.52
C ASP A 34 20.59 1.75 16.02
N LEU A 35 20.24 0.60 15.42
CA LEU A 35 18.91 0.38 14.87
C LEU A 35 18.14 -0.60 15.77
N GLU A 36 17.21 -0.07 16.56
CA GLU A 36 16.32 -0.88 17.38
C GLU A 36 15.03 -1.18 16.61
N ASN A 37 14.75 -2.46 16.37
CA ASN A 37 13.55 -2.91 15.66
C ASN A 37 12.43 -3.15 16.67
N PHE A 38 11.42 -2.29 16.63
CA PHE A 38 10.19 -2.44 17.39
C PHE A 38 9.02 -2.78 16.47
N ASN A 39 8.04 -3.51 17.01
CA ASN A 39 6.79 -3.77 16.29
C ASN A 39 5.99 -2.47 16.08
N LEU A 40 5.07 -2.50 15.10
CA LEU A 40 4.30 -1.31 14.69
C LEU A 40 3.47 -0.68 15.84
N SER A 41 3.20 -1.43 16.92
CA SER A 41 2.50 -0.91 18.10
C SER A 41 3.32 0.09 18.93
N HIS A 42 4.63 0.21 18.71
CA HIS A 42 5.46 1.24 19.35
C HIS A 42 5.50 2.56 18.59
N VAL A 43 5.15 2.56 17.30
CA VAL A 43 5.14 3.77 16.46
C VAL A 43 4.32 4.92 17.07
N PRO A 44 3.10 4.69 17.61
CA PRO A 44 2.31 5.73 18.25
C PRO A 44 3.04 6.46 19.38
N VAL A 45 3.92 5.79 20.12
CA VAL A 45 4.66 6.39 21.24
C VAL A 45 5.61 7.50 20.78
N TYR A 46 6.16 7.38 19.57
CA TYR A 46 7.13 8.33 19.04
C TYR A 46 6.51 9.48 18.24
N ILE A 47 5.29 9.29 17.71
CA ILE A 47 4.66 10.25 16.79
C ILE A 47 3.45 10.99 17.38
N MET A 48 2.91 10.51 18.51
CA MET A 48 1.68 11.06 19.11
C MET A 48 1.97 11.89 20.36
N GLY A 49 1.28 13.02 20.50
CA GLY A 49 1.26 13.79 21.75
C GLY A 49 0.39 13.13 22.83
N GLU A 50 0.42 13.64 24.07
CA GLU A 50 -0.28 13.03 25.23
C GLU A 50 -1.77 12.77 24.98
N GLU A 51 -2.51 13.73 24.41
CA GLU A 51 -3.94 13.55 24.10
C GLU A 51 -4.17 12.46 23.04
N GLN A 52 -3.34 12.42 22.00
CA GLN A 52 -3.44 11.42 20.94
C GLN A 52 -3.09 10.01 21.44
N LEU A 53 -2.11 9.93 22.33
CA LEU A 53 -1.66 8.68 22.94
C LEU A 53 -2.71 8.14 23.92
N SER A 54 -3.39 9.02 24.67
CA SER A 54 -4.53 8.63 25.51
C SER A 54 -5.74 8.17 24.68
N MET A 55 -6.04 8.83 23.56
CA MET A 55 -7.08 8.41 22.62
C MET A 55 -6.74 7.08 21.94
N TYR A 56 -5.48 6.88 21.54
CA TYR A 56 -4.98 5.61 21.00
C TYR A 56 -5.07 4.49 22.05
N ALA A 57 -4.69 4.74 23.29
CA ALA A 57 -4.82 3.79 24.38
C ALA A 57 -6.29 3.42 24.65
N MET A 58 -7.19 4.41 24.63
CA MET A 58 -8.63 4.16 24.79
C MET A 58 -9.22 3.38 23.59
N TYR A 59 -8.77 3.68 22.37
CA TYR A 59 -9.12 2.93 21.16
C TYR A 59 -8.64 1.48 21.23
N MET A 60 -7.39 1.26 21.66
CA MET A 60 -6.84 -0.08 21.84
C MET A 60 -7.53 -0.87 22.96
N SER A 61 -7.87 -0.20 24.08
CA SER A 61 -8.58 -0.82 25.20
C SER A 61 -10.03 -1.17 24.86
N SER A 62 -10.67 -0.42 23.97
CA SER A 62 -12.05 -0.67 23.53
C SER A 62 -12.12 -1.57 22.30
N LEU A 63 -10.97 -1.91 21.69
CA LEU A 63 -10.85 -2.56 20.38
C LEU A 63 -11.61 -1.82 19.26
N GLY A 64 -11.94 -0.53 19.48
CA GLY A 64 -12.75 0.29 18.60
C GLY A 64 -14.08 -0.37 18.16
N ASN A 65 -14.65 0.14 17.06
CA ASN A 65 -15.84 -0.44 16.43
C ASN A 65 -15.52 -1.59 15.46
N ARG A 66 -14.25 -2.02 15.37
CA ARG A 66 -13.75 -3.08 14.49
C ARG A 66 -12.75 -3.98 15.23
N PRO A 67 -13.19 -4.70 16.27
CA PRO A 67 -12.32 -5.60 17.04
C PRO A 67 -11.71 -6.72 16.18
N ASP A 68 -12.28 -6.98 15.00
CA ASP A 68 -11.81 -7.88 13.94
C ASP A 68 -10.48 -7.46 13.28
N LEU A 69 -10.01 -6.25 13.49
CA LEU A 69 -8.77 -5.76 12.85
C LEU A 69 -7.53 -5.88 13.74
N PHE A 70 -7.63 -6.51 14.91
CA PHE A 70 -6.51 -6.63 15.85
C PHE A 70 -5.94 -8.06 15.91
N PRO A 71 -4.64 -8.24 16.23
CA PRO A 71 -3.92 -9.51 16.10
C PRO A 71 -4.50 -10.67 16.93
N GLN A 72 -5.24 -10.37 17.98
CA GLN A 72 -5.92 -11.34 18.84
C GLN A 72 -7.31 -11.74 18.32
N SER A 73 -7.76 -11.16 17.20
CA SER A 73 -9.05 -11.48 16.59
C SER A 73 -8.91 -12.69 15.68
N GLY A 74 -9.91 -13.59 15.72
CA GLY A 74 -9.99 -14.72 14.79
C GLY A 74 -10.14 -14.30 13.33
N TYR A 75 -10.44 -13.02 13.06
CA TYR A 75 -10.50 -12.48 11.70
C TYR A 75 -9.10 -12.32 11.09
N ILE A 76 -8.11 -11.84 11.87
CA ILE A 76 -6.72 -11.78 11.41
C ILE A 76 -6.10 -13.17 11.34
N SER A 77 -6.33 -14.06 12.31
CA SER A 77 -5.80 -15.43 12.27
C SER A 77 -6.27 -16.20 11.04
N LYS A 78 -7.48 -15.92 10.52
CA LYS A 78 -7.98 -16.44 9.24
C LYS A 78 -7.07 -16.11 8.06
N TYR A 79 -6.32 -15.01 8.05
CA TYR A 79 -5.45 -14.67 6.91
C TYR A 79 -4.01 -15.18 7.08
N TYR A 80 -3.59 -15.55 8.29
CA TYR A 80 -2.23 -16.03 8.58
C TYR A 80 -2.13 -17.54 8.79
N GLU A 81 -3.09 -18.14 9.51
CA GLU A 81 -3.07 -19.56 9.87
C GLU A 81 -3.85 -20.42 8.87
N ASN A 82 -4.91 -19.88 8.28
CA ASN A 82 -5.76 -20.55 7.29
C ASN A 82 -6.11 -19.59 6.16
N PRO A 83 -5.12 -19.11 5.38
CA PRO A 83 -5.38 -18.17 4.29
C PRO A 83 -6.56 -18.71 3.48
N PRO A 84 -7.60 -17.89 3.23
CA PRO A 84 -8.75 -18.36 2.48
C PRO A 84 -8.22 -18.95 1.18
N ALA A 85 -8.58 -20.21 0.93
CA ALA A 85 -8.23 -20.88 -0.32
C ALA A 85 -8.56 -19.95 -1.47
N ASP A 86 -7.69 -19.93 -2.49
CA ASP A 86 -7.90 -19.15 -3.70
C ASP A 86 -9.35 -19.35 -4.15
N TYR A 87 -10.12 -18.27 -4.12
CA TYR A 87 -11.55 -18.35 -4.39
C TYR A 87 -11.74 -18.62 -5.87
N GLU A 88 -11.91 -19.89 -6.21
CA GLU A 88 -12.29 -20.30 -7.56
C GLU A 88 -13.77 -20.01 -7.75
N ILE A 89 -14.07 -19.21 -8.78
CA ILE A 89 -15.44 -18.86 -9.15
C ILE A 89 -16.13 -20.15 -9.62
N PRO A 90 -17.23 -20.59 -8.96
CA PRO A 90 -17.89 -21.82 -9.37
C PRO A 90 -18.31 -21.76 -10.85
N PRO A 91 -18.07 -22.81 -11.65
CA PRO A 91 -18.35 -22.79 -13.09
C PRO A 91 -19.79 -22.41 -13.46
N ALA A 92 -20.75 -22.72 -12.57
CA ALA A 92 -22.16 -22.37 -12.73
C ALA A 92 -22.41 -20.85 -12.84
N TYR A 93 -21.55 -20.01 -12.26
CA TYR A 93 -21.70 -18.56 -12.39
C TYR A 93 -21.15 -18.04 -13.72
N LEU A 94 -20.13 -18.71 -14.27
CA LEU A 94 -19.56 -18.38 -15.59
C LEU A 94 -20.48 -18.78 -16.76
N GLU A 95 -21.59 -19.48 -16.50
CA GLU A 95 -22.63 -19.70 -17.51
C GLU A 95 -23.33 -18.40 -17.93
N ASP A 96 -23.34 -17.38 -17.06
CA ASP A 96 -23.78 -16.04 -17.43
C ASP A 96 -22.69 -15.34 -18.24
N GLU A 97 -22.97 -15.11 -19.53
CA GLU A 97 -22.02 -14.50 -20.46
C GLU A 97 -21.60 -13.07 -20.04
N GLN A 98 -22.48 -12.31 -19.39
CA GLN A 98 -22.14 -10.98 -18.90
C GLN A 98 -21.17 -11.09 -17.74
N PHE A 99 -21.47 -11.97 -16.78
CA PHE A 99 -20.59 -12.19 -15.63
C PHE A 99 -19.23 -12.77 -16.05
N ALA A 100 -19.22 -13.71 -17.00
CA ALA A 100 -17.98 -14.29 -17.53
C ALA A 100 -17.07 -13.21 -18.14
N ARG A 101 -17.61 -12.31 -18.98
CA ARG A 101 -16.83 -11.19 -19.55
C ARG A 101 -16.33 -10.21 -18.49
N LEU A 102 -17.13 -9.95 -17.46
CA LEU A 102 -16.74 -9.09 -16.35
C LEU A 102 -15.53 -9.66 -15.60
N ILE A 103 -15.60 -10.96 -15.27
CA ILE A 103 -14.54 -11.66 -14.56
C ILE A 103 -13.28 -11.78 -15.42
N GLU A 104 -13.41 -12.16 -16.69
CA GLU A 104 -12.28 -12.24 -17.62
C GLU A 104 -11.52 -10.91 -17.73
N GLU A 105 -12.24 -9.78 -17.72
CA GLU A 105 -11.60 -8.46 -17.70
C GLU A 105 -10.96 -8.15 -16.34
N ALA A 106 -11.64 -8.47 -15.23
CA ALA A 106 -11.15 -8.22 -13.87
C ALA A 106 -9.85 -8.99 -13.56
N GLU A 107 -9.77 -10.26 -13.98
CA GLU A 107 -8.66 -11.16 -13.68
C GLU A 107 -7.32 -10.67 -14.27
N LYS A 108 -7.34 -9.89 -15.35
CA LYS A 108 -6.14 -9.31 -15.98
C LYS A 108 -5.34 -8.40 -15.05
N TYR A 109 -5.98 -7.86 -14.02
CA TYR A 109 -5.39 -6.87 -13.12
C TYR A 109 -5.17 -7.43 -11.71
N VAL A 110 -5.39 -8.72 -11.49
CA VAL A 110 -5.07 -9.37 -10.21
C VAL A 110 -3.58 -9.24 -9.94
N GLY A 111 -3.23 -8.77 -8.75
CA GLY A 111 -1.84 -8.52 -8.34
C GLY A 111 -1.32 -7.11 -8.65
N PHE A 112 -2.10 -6.24 -9.29
CA PHE A 112 -1.72 -4.84 -9.48
C PHE A 112 -1.71 -4.10 -8.13
N PRO A 113 -0.75 -3.18 -7.89
CA PRO A 113 -0.65 -2.45 -6.63
C PRO A 113 -1.78 -1.42 -6.50
N TYR A 114 -2.36 -1.26 -5.31
CA TYR A 114 -3.36 -0.21 -5.08
C TYR A 114 -2.74 1.19 -5.23
N VAL A 115 -3.33 2.06 -6.05
CA VAL A 115 -2.88 3.44 -6.24
C VAL A 115 -4.05 4.40 -6.11
N TRP A 116 -3.98 5.29 -5.12
CA TRP A 116 -5.04 6.29 -4.87
C TRP A 116 -5.25 7.21 -6.08
N GLY A 117 -6.48 7.28 -6.59
CA GLY A 117 -6.81 8.04 -7.79
C GLY A 117 -6.49 7.33 -9.11
N GLY A 118 -5.88 6.14 -9.06
CA GLY A 118 -5.60 5.31 -10.23
C GLY A 118 -6.88 4.78 -10.86
N SER A 119 -6.95 4.75 -12.18
CA SER A 119 -8.13 4.29 -12.92
C SER A 119 -7.80 3.68 -14.27
N SER A 120 -6.57 3.22 -14.47
CA SER A 120 -6.12 2.59 -15.71
C SER A 120 -4.94 1.65 -15.44
N PRO A 121 -4.65 0.67 -16.32
CA PRO A 121 -3.53 -0.24 -16.14
C PRO A 121 -2.18 0.48 -15.98
N GLU A 122 -2.00 1.63 -16.62
CA GLU A 122 -0.76 2.43 -16.55
C GLU A 122 -0.60 3.16 -15.21
N THR A 123 -1.72 3.55 -14.58
CA THR A 123 -1.73 4.25 -13.28
C THR A 123 -2.02 3.31 -12.12
N SER A 124 -2.25 2.03 -12.42
CA SER A 124 -2.95 1.10 -11.55
C SER A 124 -4.32 1.62 -11.10
N PHE A 125 -4.89 1.03 -10.05
CA PHE A 125 -6.28 1.27 -9.68
C PHE A 125 -6.46 1.63 -8.20
N ASP A 126 -7.38 2.55 -7.94
CA ASP A 126 -8.09 2.64 -6.67
C ASP A 126 -9.39 1.80 -6.71
N CYS A 127 -10.10 1.74 -5.58
CA CYS A 127 -11.30 0.90 -5.45
C CYS A 127 -12.36 1.21 -6.52
N SER A 128 -12.67 2.48 -6.75
CA SER A 128 -13.69 2.91 -7.68
C SER A 128 -13.21 2.93 -9.13
N GLY A 129 -11.94 3.27 -9.35
CA GLY A 129 -11.28 3.25 -10.65
C GLY A 129 -11.22 1.85 -11.22
N PHE A 130 -10.92 0.84 -10.40
CA PHE A 130 -10.96 -0.56 -10.81
C PHE A 130 -12.34 -0.98 -11.32
N VAL A 131 -13.38 -0.78 -10.49
CA VAL A 131 -14.75 -1.17 -10.84
C VAL A 131 -15.23 -0.45 -12.10
N SER A 132 -15.00 0.87 -12.18
CA SER A 132 -15.35 1.66 -13.36
C SER A 132 -14.64 1.18 -14.64
N TYR A 133 -13.36 0.84 -14.54
CA TYR A 133 -12.56 0.39 -15.67
C TYR A 133 -13.04 -0.98 -16.16
N VAL A 134 -13.20 -1.95 -15.26
CA VAL A 134 -13.66 -3.31 -15.59
C VAL A 134 -15.07 -3.30 -16.18
N LEU A 135 -16.01 -2.51 -15.63
CA LEU A 135 -17.36 -2.39 -16.18
C LEU A 135 -17.37 -1.80 -17.61
N THR A 136 -16.51 -0.82 -17.85
CA THR A 136 -16.40 -0.15 -19.15
C THR A 136 -15.74 -1.05 -20.18
N ASN A 137 -14.63 -1.70 -19.82
CA ASN A 137 -13.86 -2.54 -20.74
C ASN A 137 -14.46 -3.92 -20.98
N SER A 138 -15.23 -4.48 -20.04
CA SER A 138 -16.04 -5.69 -20.28
C SER A 138 -17.19 -5.45 -21.25
N GLY A 139 -17.45 -4.19 -21.62
CA GLY A 139 -18.52 -3.79 -22.54
C GLY A 139 -19.91 -3.83 -21.94
N LEU A 140 -20.04 -4.03 -20.63
CA LEU A 140 -21.33 -4.14 -19.95
C LEU A 140 -21.94 -2.77 -19.65
N TYR A 141 -21.14 -1.85 -19.11
CA TYR A 141 -21.64 -0.53 -18.75
C TYR A 141 -20.51 0.50 -18.74
N ASN A 142 -20.66 1.55 -19.54
CA ASN A 142 -19.70 2.65 -19.53
C ASN A 142 -20.03 3.62 -18.40
N THR A 143 -19.33 3.48 -17.27
CA THR A 143 -19.45 4.42 -16.15
C THR A 143 -18.60 5.67 -16.33
N GLY A 144 -17.64 5.66 -17.29
CA GLY A 144 -16.48 6.55 -17.24
C GLY A 144 -15.71 6.35 -15.93
N ARG A 145 -14.99 7.38 -15.47
CA ARG A 145 -14.37 7.38 -14.13
C ARG A 145 -15.37 7.95 -13.12
N LEU A 146 -15.80 7.12 -12.17
CA LEU A 146 -16.58 7.54 -11.00
C LEU A 146 -15.82 7.26 -9.70
N GLY A 147 -16.14 8.02 -8.66
CA GLY A 147 -15.77 7.68 -7.28
C GLY A 147 -16.78 6.70 -6.68
N ALA A 148 -16.47 6.16 -5.50
CA ALA A 148 -17.36 5.21 -4.79
C ALA A 148 -18.79 5.75 -4.63
N GLN A 149 -18.97 7.02 -4.27
CA GLN A 149 -20.29 7.65 -4.17
C GLN A 149 -21.02 7.73 -5.52
N GLY A 150 -20.28 7.97 -6.61
CA GLY A 150 -20.85 8.01 -7.96
C GLY A 150 -21.37 6.64 -8.39
N LEU A 151 -20.59 5.59 -8.13
CA LEU A 151 -20.99 4.21 -8.36
C LEU A 151 -22.19 3.82 -7.48
N TYR A 152 -22.19 4.21 -6.21
CA TYR A 152 -23.32 3.97 -5.30
C TYR A 152 -24.63 4.58 -5.83
N ASN A 153 -24.57 5.80 -6.36
CA ASN A 153 -25.76 6.50 -6.87
C ASN A 153 -26.38 5.85 -8.12
N ILE A 154 -25.60 5.09 -8.89
CA ILE A 154 -26.09 4.34 -10.06
C ILE A 154 -26.37 2.86 -9.74
N SER A 155 -26.08 2.43 -8.52
CA SER A 155 -26.26 1.05 -8.08
C SER A 155 -27.69 0.80 -7.63
N THR A 156 -28.13 -0.45 -7.82
CA THR A 156 -29.43 -0.89 -7.31
C THR A 156 -29.23 -1.68 -6.03
N ARG A 157 -30.08 -1.44 -5.03
CA ARG A 157 -30.05 -2.20 -3.78
C ARG A 157 -30.47 -3.65 -4.04
N VAL A 158 -29.64 -4.59 -3.65
CA VAL A 158 -29.90 -6.03 -3.76
C VAL A 158 -30.03 -6.63 -2.36
N SER A 159 -31.08 -7.42 -2.13
CA SER A 159 -31.36 -8.09 -0.85
C SER A 159 -30.75 -9.49 -0.74
N ASN A 160 -30.42 -10.12 -1.86
CA ASN A 160 -29.75 -11.42 -1.92
C ASN A 160 -28.57 -11.35 -2.91
N PRO A 161 -27.36 -10.99 -2.45
CA PRO A 161 -26.23 -10.78 -3.35
C PRO A 161 -25.80 -12.10 -4.02
N GLN A 162 -25.41 -12.02 -5.28
CA GLN A 162 -24.84 -13.11 -6.07
C GLN A 162 -23.41 -12.73 -6.49
N PRO A 163 -22.53 -13.70 -6.79
CA PRO A 163 -21.26 -13.42 -7.45
C PRO A 163 -21.45 -12.55 -8.70
N GLY A 164 -20.65 -11.50 -8.82
CA GLY A 164 -20.80 -10.48 -9.87
C GLY A 164 -21.49 -9.19 -9.44
N ILE A 165 -22.07 -9.17 -8.23
CA ILE A 165 -22.61 -7.96 -7.64
C ILE A 165 -21.51 -7.27 -6.82
N TRP A 166 -21.22 -6.02 -7.18
CA TRP A 166 -20.27 -5.18 -6.46
C TRP A 166 -20.94 -4.57 -5.22
N PHE A 167 -20.26 -4.62 -4.09
CA PHE A 167 -20.70 -3.99 -2.85
C PHE A 167 -20.13 -2.58 -2.74
N LEU A 168 -21.01 -1.59 -2.59
CA LEU A 168 -20.69 -0.16 -2.50
C LEU A 168 -21.38 0.45 -1.28
#